data_AF-A0A7W0NVS9-F1
#
_entry.id   AF-A0A7W0NVS9-F1
#
_cell.length_a   1.000
_cell.length_b   1.000
_cell.length_c   1.000
_cell.angle_alpha   90.00
_cell.angle_beta   90.00
_cell.angle_gamma   90.00
#
_symmetry.space_group_name_H-M   'P 1'
#
loop_
_entity.id
_entity.type
_entity.pdbx_description
1 polymer ?
#
loop_
_entity_poly.entity_id
_entity_poly.type
_entity_poly.pdbx_seq_one_letter_code
_entity_poly.pdbx_strand_id
1 'polypeptide(L)'
;MTQKPKNKERTAAKSAGPRPTSARRGSSSTRRRVLEAARGHFFHHGFRNVTMDDLAAELGVSKKTLYAHFPGKDALLEAVLNDKFA
;
A
#
# COMPACT_ATOMS: atom_id res chain seq x y z
N MET A 1 3.18 -9.96 50.44
CA MET A 1 3.59 -8.53 50.45
C MET A 1 4.78 -8.39 49.52
N THR A 2 4.88 -7.50 48.55
CA THR A 2 4.00 -6.48 47.97
C THR A 2 4.72 -6.12 46.68
N GLN A 3 4.02 -6.22 45.54
CA GLN A 3 4.48 -5.61 44.30
C GLN A 3 4.52 -4.09 44.48
N LYS A 4 5.50 -3.40 43.87
CA LYS A 4 5.17 -2.20 43.12
C LYS A 4 6.22 -1.86 42.04
N PRO A 5 5.76 -1.30 40.91
CA PRO A 5 6.48 -1.21 39.65
C PRO A 5 7.02 0.20 39.39
N LYS A 6 7.79 0.37 38.30
CA LYS A 6 7.93 1.66 37.60
C LYS A 6 7.91 1.43 36.08
N ASN A 7 6.76 1.75 35.52
CA ASN A 7 6.46 1.83 34.10
C ASN A 7 7.00 3.14 33.49
N LYS A 8 7.43 3.10 32.23
CA LYS A 8 7.53 4.28 31.37
C LYS A 8 7.02 3.91 29.96
N GLU A 9 5.70 3.94 29.82
CA GLU A 9 4.99 3.96 28.54
C GLU A 9 5.23 5.29 27.79
N ARG A 10 5.45 5.20 26.47
CA ARG A 10 5.26 6.22 25.39
C ARG A 10 6.01 5.67 24.15
N THR A 11 5.43 5.30 23.00
CA THR A 11 4.15 5.64 22.37
C THR A 11 3.82 4.68 21.22
N ALA A 12 2.62 4.11 21.28
CA ALA A 12 1.62 3.96 20.20
C ALA A 12 2.06 3.58 18.77
N ALA A 13 1.57 2.42 18.32
CA ALA A 13 1.27 2.10 16.94
C ALA A 13 0.65 3.29 16.17
N LYS A 14 1.29 3.75 15.09
CA LYS A 14 0.77 4.74 14.14
C LYS A 14 1.68 4.70 12.90
N SER A 15 1.21 4.32 11.72
CA SER A 15 0.26 5.15 10.98
C SER A 15 -0.76 4.30 10.23
N ALA A 16 -2.01 4.50 10.60
CA ALA A 16 -3.17 4.12 9.81
C ALA A 16 -3.05 4.74 8.41
N GLY A 17 -2.90 3.89 7.39
CA GLY A 17 -3.43 4.25 6.07
C GLY A 17 -4.94 4.46 6.21
N PRO A 18 -5.52 5.47 5.55
CA PRO A 18 -6.98 5.62 5.58
C PRO A 18 -7.58 4.32 5.03
N ARG A 19 -8.49 3.70 5.79
CA ARG A 19 -9.35 2.62 5.33
C ARG A 19 -10.54 3.24 4.60
N PRO A 20 -10.72 3.05 3.28
CA PRO A 20 -12.02 3.26 2.67
C PRO A 20 -12.67 1.89 2.46
N THR A 21 -13.58 1.58 3.38
CA THR A 21 -14.90 1.00 3.07
C THR A 21 -15.04 -0.08 1.99
N SER A 22 -15.58 -1.20 2.46
CA SER A 22 -16.26 -2.28 1.73
C SER A 22 -17.10 -1.80 0.54
N ALA A 23 -16.94 -2.42 -0.64
CA ALA A 23 -18.01 -3.15 -1.35
C ALA A 23 -17.66 -3.44 -2.83
N ARG A 24 -18.05 -4.67 -3.28
CA ARG A 24 -18.21 -5.18 -4.66
C ARG A 24 -17.02 -5.92 -5.31
N ARG A 25 -16.83 -7.14 -4.80
CA ARG A 25 -16.64 -8.44 -5.51
C ARG A 25 -15.94 -8.40 -6.89
N GLY A 26 -14.67 -8.80 -6.91
CA GLY A 26 -14.16 -9.74 -7.93
C GLY A 26 -13.02 -9.29 -8.84
N SER A 27 -12.90 -8.00 -9.20
CA SER A 27 -11.89 -7.54 -10.17
C SER A 27 -11.21 -6.22 -9.75
N SER A 28 -11.95 -5.36 -9.07
CA SER A 28 -11.46 -4.12 -8.45
C SER A 28 -10.51 -4.34 -7.27
N SER A 29 -10.48 -5.55 -6.69
CA SER A 29 -9.64 -5.88 -5.53
C SER A 29 -8.15 -5.88 -5.87
N THR A 30 -7.76 -6.41 -7.03
CA THR A 30 -6.34 -6.49 -7.43
C THR A 30 -5.77 -5.12 -7.70
N ARG A 31 -6.48 -4.29 -8.50
CA ARG A 31 -6.07 -2.91 -8.78
C ARG A 31 -5.89 -2.10 -7.50
N ARG A 32 -6.80 -2.26 -6.53
CA ARG A 32 -6.76 -1.55 -5.25
C ARG A 32 -5.61 -2.01 -4.36
N ARG A 33 -5.34 -3.31 -4.31
CA ARG A 33 -4.17 -3.87 -3.62
C ARG A 33 -2.86 -3.33 -4.19
N VAL A 34 -2.77 -3.27 -5.51
CA VAL A 34 -1.62 -2.69 -6.21
C VAL A 34 -1.43 -1.22 -5.84
N LEU A 35 -2.51 -0.45 -5.81
CA LEU A 35 -2.47 0.96 -5.40
C LEU A 35 -2.00 1.15 -3.95
N GLU A 36 -2.51 0.35 -3.01
CA GLU A 36 -2.06 0.42 -1.61
C GLU A 36 -0.58 0.08 -1.43
N ALA A 37 -0.12 -1.01 -2.07
CA ALA A 37 1.29 -1.40 -2.02
C ALA A 37 2.18 -0.34 -2.67
N ALA A 38 1.82 0.13 -3.87
CA ALA A 38 2.54 1.18 -4.58
C ALA A 38 2.65 2.45 -3.76
N ARG A 39 1.57 2.84 -3.08
CA ARG A 39 1.58 3.99 -2.17
C ARG A 39 2.60 3.80 -1.06
N GLY A 40 2.55 2.67 -0.33
CA GLY A 40 3.50 2.40 0.74
C GLY A 40 4.95 2.45 0.25
N HIS A 41 5.21 1.78 -0.87
CA HIS A 41 6.50 1.73 -1.53
C HIS A 41 7.03 3.09 -1.97
N PHE A 42 6.19 3.93 -2.58
CA PHE A 42 6.58 5.28 -2.99
C PHE A 42 6.89 6.19 -1.79
N PHE A 43 6.18 6.05 -0.68
CA PHE A 43 6.45 6.83 0.53
C PHE A 43 7.69 6.39 1.30
N HIS A 44 7.97 5.08 1.34
CA HIS A 44 9.09 4.52 2.11
C HIS A 44 10.40 4.45 1.33
N HIS A 45 10.35 4.06 0.06
CA HIS A 45 11.54 3.78 -0.77
C HIS A 45 11.77 4.82 -1.87
N GLY A 46 10.76 5.66 -2.16
CA GLY A 46 10.82 6.66 -3.22
C GLY A 46 10.59 6.08 -4.62
N PHE A 47 10.06 6.89 -5.53
CA PHE A 47 9.61 6.48 -6.87
C PHE A 47 10.65 5.70 -7.70
N ARG A 48 11.93 6.06 -7.58
CA ARG A 48 13.01 5.43 -8.35
C ARG A 48 13.31 3.99 -7.92
N ASN A 49 13.10 3.67 -6.65
CA ASN A 49 13.44 2.35 -6.12
C ASN A 49 12.32 1.32 -6.25
N VAL A 50 11.09 1.79 -6.49
CA VAL A 50 9.91 0.93 -6.67
C VAL A 50 9.86 0.44 -8.11
N THR A 51 9.64 -0.86 -8.33
CA THR A 51 9.45 -1.43 -9.67
C THR A 51 8.12 -2.16 -9.80
N MET A 52 7.61 -2.27 -11.03
CA MET A 52 6.41 -3.08 -11.28
C MET A 52 6.65 -4.55 -10.96
N ASP A 53 7.90 -5.01 -11.10
CA ASP A 53 8.30 -6.36 -10.74
C ASP A 53 8.19 -6.62 -9.24
N ASP A 54 8.74 -5.69 -8.44
CA ASP A 54 8.70 -5.74 -6.98
C ASP A 54 7.26 -5.72 -6.45
N LEU A 55 6.42 -4.85 -7.00
CA LEU A 55 4.99 -4.83 -6.69
C LEU A 55 4.28 -6.12 -7.09
N ALA A 56 4.60 -6.68 -8.26
CA ALA A 56 4.02 -7.94 -8.69
C ALA A 56 4.39 -9.09 -7.74
N ALA A 57 5.66 -9.14 -7.34
CA ALA A 57 6.21 -10.13 -6.42
C ALA A 57 5.59 -10.01 -5.02
N GLU A 58 5.52 -8.79 -4.47
CA GLU A 58 4.95 -8.52 -3.14
C GLU A 58 3.46 -8.88 -3.07
N LEU A 59 2.71 -8.58 -4.13
CA LEU A 59 1.26 -8.81 -4.19
C LEU A 59 0.89 -10.22 -4.62
N GLY A 60 1.86 -11.03 -5.07
CA GLY A 60 1.61 -12.35 -5.65
C GLY A 60 0.74 -12.31 -6.90
N VAL A 61 0.83 -11.22 -7.68
CA VAL A 61 0.06 -11.04 -8.92
C VAL A 61 0.94 -11.31 -10.13
N SER A 62 0.36 -11.91 -11.16
CA SER A 62 1.11 -12.14 -12.39
C SER A 62 1.44 -10.81 -13.05
N LYS A 63 2.67 -10.65 -13.56
CA LYS A 63 3.11 -9.42 -14.27
C LYS A 63 2.11 -9.03 -15.36
N LYS A 64 1.58 -10.01 -16.09
CA LYS A 64 0.56 -9.80 -17.14
C LYS A 64 -0.71 -9.13 -16.59
N THR A 65 -1.16 -9.53 -15.40
CA THR A 65 -2.31 -8.93 -14.70
C THR A 65 -1.98 -7.52 -14.22
N LEU A 66 -0.77 -7.30 -13.70
CA LEU A 66 -0.33 -5.98 -13.28
C LEU A 66 -0.26 -5.01 -14.46
N TYR A 67 0.40 -5.40 -15.54
CA TYR A 67 0.51 -4.61 -16.77
C TYR A 67 -0.84 -4.38 -17.47
N ALA A 68 -1.80 -5.31 -17.33
CA ALA A 68 -3.16 -5.10 -17.83
C ALA A 68 -3.92 -4.00 -17.09
N HIS A 69 -3.60 -3.76 -15.81
CA HIS A 69 -4.22 -2.69 -15.01
C HIS A 69 -3.39 -1.39 -15.03
N PHE A 70 -2.07 -1.50 -15.05
CA PHE A 70 -1.13 -0.39 -15.02
C PHE A 70 -0.02 -0.65 -16.04
N PRO A 71 -0.06 -0.01 -17.22
CA PRO A 71 0.90 -0.27 -18.29
C PRO A 71 2.34 0.18 -17.95
N GLY A 72 2.51 0.99 -16.90
CA GLY A 72 3.82 1.48 -16.48
C GLY A 72 3.81 2.16 -15.12
N LYS A 73 5.02 2.46 -14.62
CA LYS A 73 5.25 3.14 -13.34
C LYS A 73 4.56 4.49 -13.27
N ASP A 74 4.53 5.23 -14.38
CA ASP A 74 3.92 6.56 -14.48
C ASP A 74 2.40 6.47 -14.29
N ALA A 75 1.75 5.51 -14.99
CA ALA A 75 0.31 5.26 -14.83
C ALA A 75 -0.05 4.82 -13.39
N LEU A 76 0.86 4.08 -12.75
CA LEU A 76 0.70 3.69 -11.35
C LEU A 76 0.84 4.90 -10.41
N LEU A 77 1.79 5.79 -10.68
CA LEU A 77 1.99 7.04 -9.94
C LEU A 77 0.78 7.96 -10.09
N GLU A 78 0.29 8.17 -11.31
CA GLU A 78 -0.93 8.94 -11.59
C GLU A 78 -2.12 8.39 -10.82
N ALA A 79 -2.28 7.07 -10.80
CA ALA A 79 -3.37 6.44 -10.06
C ALA A 79 -3.23 6.60 -8.54
N VAL A 80 -2.01 6.54 -7.98
CA VAL A 80 -1.74 6.82 -6.56
C VAL A 80 -2.01 8.29 -6.23
N LEU A 81 -1.63 9.21 -7.12
CA LEU A 81 -1.89 10.64 -6.95
C LEU A 81 -3.41 10.90 -7.00
N ASN A 82 -4.10 10.37 -8.00
CA ASN A 82 -5.55 10.50 -8.13
C ASN A 82 -6.28 9.93 -6.91
N ASP A 83 -5.86 8.79 -6.35
CA ASP A 83 -6.43 8.22 -5.11
C ASP A 83 -6.20 9.13 -3.88
N LYS A 84 -5.09 9.87 -3.86
CA LYS A 84 -4.74 10.74 -2.73
C LYS A 84 -5.43 12.11 -2.78
N PHE A 85 -5.88 12.53 -3.96
CA PHE A 85 -6.54 13.82 -4.21
C PHE A 85 -8.05 13.70 -4.50
N ALA A 86 -8.59 12.49 -4.62
CA ALA A 86 -10.02 12.20 -4.75
C ALA A 86 -10.67 11.94 -3.38
#